data_AF-A0A1U7GCR4-F1
#
_entry.id   AF-A0A1U7GCR4-F1
#
_cell.length_a   1.000
_cell.length_b   1.000
_cell.length_c   1.000
_cell.angle_alpha   90.00
_cell.angle_beta   90.00
_cell.angle_gamma   90.00
#
_symmetry.space_group_name_H-M   'P 1'
#
loop_
_entity.id
_entity.type
_entity.pdbx_description
1 polymer ?
#
loop_
_entity_poly.entity_id
_entity_poly.type
_entity_poly.pdbx_seq_one_letter_code
_entity_poly.pdbx_strand_id
1 'polypeptide(L)'
;MARKPNDPRPAPPIVLYAPLGELKVYELSEAELDQLAAGPSDQLHLNFALAMLPTALSILITLQTAEIASDRVYVAYLVAFWALAVQGTISFVRWWRSRRSHDRLIESIRARMPVRPVMAEQLVSASTLTDPAGRAEP
;
A
#
# COMPACT_ATOMS: atom_id res chain seq x y z
N MET A 1 41.68 26.63 9.36
CA MET A 1 41.21 28.04 9.28
C MET A 1 40.04 28.22 10.25
N ALA A 2 40.24 28.92 11.37
CA ALA A 2 39.20 29.16 12.37
C ALA A 2 38.23 30.27 11.89
N ARG A 3 36.93 30.03 12.02
CA ARG A 3 35.86 30.93 11.52
C ARG A 3 35.66 32.13 12.45
N LYS A 4 35.48 33.33 11.89
CA LYS A 4 35.21 34.56 12.65
C LYS A 4 33.79 34.54 13.25
N PRO A 5 33.58 35.15 14.44
CA PRO A 5 32.34 35.04 15.22
C PRO A 5 31.10 35.77 14.65
N ASN A 6 31.16 36.34 13.45
CA ASN A 6 30.08 37.19 12.92
C ASN A 6 29.79 36.93 11.42
N ASP A 7 29.78 35.66 11.00
CA ASP A 7 29.40 35.24 9.65
C ASP A 7 27.86 35.04 9.58
N PRO A 8 27.11 35.82 8.77
CA PRO A 8 25.64 35.79 8.71
C PRO A 8 25.06 34.56 7.98
N ARG A 9 25.91 33.59 7.60
CA ARG A 9 25.47 32.37 6.95
C ARG A 9 24.90 31.41 7.99
N PRO A 10 23.69 30.86 7.80
CA PRO A 10 23.17 29.83 8.68
C PRO A 10 24.21 28.72 8.79
N ALA A 11 24.48 28.28 10.03
CA ALA A 11 25.40 27.16 10.27
C ALA A 11 24.96 25.97 9.41
N PRO A 12 25.90 25.24 8.77
CA PRO A 12 25.53 24.09 7.96
C PRO A 12 24.68 23.14 8.80
N PRO A 13 23.55 22.64 8.26
CA PRO A 13 22.62 21.83 9.02
C PRO A 13 23.31 20.57 9.56
N ILE A 14 23.08 20.25 10.83
CA ILE A 14 23.57 19.02 11.45
C ILE A 14 22.71 17.87 10.92
N VAL A 15 23.28 17.07 10.03
CA VAL A 15 22.61 15.88 9.48
C VAL A 15 22.84 14.71 10.43
N LEU A 16 21.78 14.30 11.13
CA LEU A 16 21.79 13.13 12.01
C LEU A 16 21.36 11.90 11.19
N TYR A 17 22.30 10.98 10.96
CA TYR A 17 22.00 9.69 10.35
C TYR A 17 21.63 8.69 11.45
N ALA A 18 20.38 8.25 11.49
CA ALA A 18 19.97 7.12 12.33
C ALA A 18 20.40 5.80 11.68
N PRO A 19 20.91 4.81 12.44
CA PRO A 19 21.25 3.51 11.89
C PRO A 19 19.98 2.82 11.38
N LEU A 20 19.94 2.52 10.09
CA LEU A 20 18.87 1.75 9.46
C LEU A 20 18.93 0.31 10.00
N GLY A 21 17.91 -0.11 10.75
CA GLY A 21 17.87 -1.43 11.39
C GLY A 21 17.83 -2.61 10.40
N GLU A 22 17.26 -2.43 9.20
CA GLU A 22 17.23 -3.45 8.15
C GLU A 22 16.96 -2.79 6.79
N LEU A 23 17.86 -2.97 5.81
CA LEU A 23 17.64 -2.54 4.42
C LEU A 23 17.16 -3.74 3.60
N LYS A 24 15.91 -3.68 3.12
CA LYS A 24 15.34 -4.70 2.24
C LYS A 24 15.41 -4.21 0.80
N VAL A 25 16.34 -4.78 0.04
CA VAL A 25 16.49 -4.50 -1.39
C VAL A 25 15.70 -5.55 -2.16
N TYR A 26 14.79 -5.10 -3.03
CA TYR A 26 14.04 -5.96 -3.94
C TYR A 26 14.51 -5.67 -5.35
N GLU A 27 15.00 -6.70 -6.04
CA GLU A 27 15.30 -6.61 -7.47
C GLU A 27 14.00 -6.81 -8.25
N LEU A 28 13.67 -5.83 -9.09
CA LEU A 28 12.49 -5.85 -9.95
C LEU A 28 12.95 -5.97 -11.40
N SER A 29 12.25 -6.78 -12.19
CA SER A 29 12.40 -6.76 -13.65
C SER A 29 11.71 -5.54 -14.26
N GLU A 30 12.14 -5.12 -15.46
CA GLU A 30 11.54 -3.96 -16.16
C GLU A 30 10.03 -4.10 -16.35
N ALA A 31 9.53 -5.31 -16.65
CA ALA A 31 8.10 -5.57 -16.80
C ALA A 31 7.30 -5.41 -15.49
N GLU A 32 7.90 -5.76 -14.34
CA GLU A 32 7.28 -5.57 -13.02
C GLU A 32 7.31 -4.10 -12.62
N LEU A 33 8.39 -3.39 -12.95
CA LEU A 33 8.51 -1.96 -12.75
C LEU A 33 7.47 -1.20 -13.58
N ASP A 34 7.28 -1.54 -14.85
CA ASP A 34 6.27 -0.93 -15.72
C ASP A 34 4.85 -1.19 -15.21
N GLN A 35 4.56 -2.39 -14.71
CA GLN A 35 3.27 -2.70 -14.10
C GLN A 35 3.01 -1.91 -12.81
N LEU A 36 4.04 -1.66 -12.00
CA LEU A 36 3.94 -0.81 -10.82
C LEU A 36 3.84 0.67 -11.18
N ALA A 37 4.58 1.12 -12.19
CA ALA A 37 4.61 2.50 -12.68
C ALA A 37 3.31 2.91 -13.37
N ALA A 38 2.62 1.97 -14.02
CA ALA A 38 1.28 2.18 -14.57
C ALA A 38 0.26 2.62 -13.51
N GLY A 39 0.54 2.34 -12.22
CA GLY A 39 -0.27 2.74 -11.09
C GLY A 39 -1.64 2.07 -11.06
N PRO A 40 -2.42 2.26 -9.99
CA PRO A 40 -3.74 1.67 -9.90
C PRO A 40 -4.73 2.47 -10.77
N SER A 41 -4.79 2.17 -12.06
CA SER A 41 -5.83 2.62 -13.00
C SER A 41 -7.26 2.23 -12.54
N ASP A 42 -7.33 1.36 -11.55
CA ASP A 42 -8.51 0.78 -10.94
C ASP A 42 -9.25 1.67 -9.95
N GLN A 43 -8.63 2.77 -9.49
CA GLN A 43 -9.28 3.71 -8.57
C GLN A 43 -10.57 4.29 -9.15
N LEU A 44 -10.63 4.49 -10.47
CA LEU A 44 -11.83 4.98 -11.14
C LEU A 44 -13.00 3.99 -11.01
N HIS A 45 -12.75 2.70 -11.19
CA HIS A 45 -13.78 1.66 -11.05
C HIS A 45 -14.31 1.55 -9.62
N LEU A 46 -13.43 1.70 -8.63
CA LEU A 46 -13.84 1.74 -7.23
C LEU A 46 -14.72 2.95 -6.92
N ASN A 47 -14.35 4.13 -7.41
CA ASN A 47 -15.13 5.35 -7.20
C ASN A 47 -16.52 5.24 -7.83
N PHE A 48 -16.64 4.67 -9.03
CA PHE A 48 -17.95 4.41 -9.64
C PHE A 48 -18.77 3.39 -8.83
N ALA A 49 -18.15 2.32 -8.34
CA ALA A 49 -18.85 1.35 -7.49
C ALA A 49 -19.34 1.98 -6.18
N LEU A 50 -18.51 2.81 -5.53
CA LEU A 50 -18.84 3.53 -4.30
C LEU A 50 -19.91 4.60 -4.50
N ALA A 51 -20.02 5.19 -5.70
CA ALA A 51 -21.11 6.10 -6.01
C ALA A 51 -22.40 5.34 -6.31
N MET A 52 -22.34 4.32 -7.19
CA MET A 52 -23.54 3.67 -7.71
C MET A 52 -24.21 2.68 -6.75
N LEU A 53 -23.44 1.91 -5.96
CA LEU A 53 -24.02 0.89 -5.07
C LEU A 53 -24.84 1.51 -3.92
N PRO A 54 -24.35 2.55 -3.21
CA PRO A 54 -25.17 3.21 -2.19
C PRO A 54 -26.40 3.89 -2.80
N THR A 55 -26.28 4.51 -3.97
CA THR A 55 -27.44 5.11 -4.65
C THR A 55 -28.47 4.04 -5.04
N ALA A 56 -28.03 2.90 -5.58
CA ALA A 56 -28.92 1.76 -5.86
C ALA A 56 -29.59 1.27 -4.56
N LEU A 57 -28.87 1.19 -3.45
CA LEU A 57 -29.43 0.81 -2.15
C LEU A 57 -30.47 1.82 -1.66
N SER A 58 -30.23 3.13 -1.79
CA SER A 58 -31.20 4.16 -1.45
C SER A 58 -32.49 4.07 -2.27
N ILE A 59 -32.36 3.77 -3.57
CA ILE A 59 -33.50 3.53 -4.47
C ILE A 59 -34.25 2.27 -4.04
N LEU A 60 -33.55 1.18 -3.73
CA LEU A 60 -34.16 -0.06 -3.23
C LEU A 60 -34.96 0.18 -1.94
N ILE A 61 -34.37 0.90 -0.99
CA ILE A 61 -35.07 1.27 0.25
C ILE A 61 -36.33 2.06 -0.08
N THR A 62 -36.24 3.03 -1.00
CA THR A 62 -37.39 3.83 -1.44
C THR A 62 -38.49 2.96 -2.06
N LEU A 63 -38.14 2.00 -2.93
CA LEU A 63 -39.12 1.06 -3.49
C LEU A 63 -39.82 0.19 -2.42
N GLN A 64 -39.12 -0.13 -1.34
CA GLN A 64 -39.64 -0.97 -0.26
C GLN A 64 -40.44 -0.18 0.79
N THR A 65 -40.17 1.11 0.97
CA THR A 65 -40.77 1.93 2.03
C THR A 65 -41.79 2.95 1.53
N ALA A 66 -41.71 3.37 0.27
CA ALA A 66 -42.63 4.35 -0.29
C ALA A 66 -43.83 3.66 -0.97
N GLU A 67 -45.04 4.07 -0.60
CA GLU A 67 -46.26 3.68 -1.32
C GLU A 67 -46.37 4.50 -2.62
N ILE A 68 -45.91 3.91 -3.73
CA ILE A 68 -45.99 4.53 -5.06
C ILE A 68 -47.29 4.11 -5.73
N ALA A 69 -48.28 5.01 -5.77
CA ALA A 69 -49.60 4.74 -6.37
C ALA A 69 -49.60 4.66 -7.91
N SER A 70 -48.52 5.10 -8.58
CA SER A 70 -48.42 5.13 -10.04
C SER A 70 -47.42 4.10 -10.56
N ASP A 71 -47.94 3.11 -11.29
CA ASP A 71 -47.15 2.03 -11.89
C ASP A 71 -46.00 2.55 -12.78
N ARG A 72 -46.22 3.68 -13.47
CA ARG A 72 -45.20 4.28 -14.35
C ARG A 72 -43.97 4.74 -13.55
N VAL A 73 -44.20 5.33 -12.38
CA VAL A 73 -43.13 5.80 -11.50
C VAL A 73 -42.43 4.60 -10.86
N TYR A 74 -43.20 3.60 -10.42
CA TYR A 74 -42.64 2.37 -9.87
C TYR A 74 -41.70 1.67 -10.86
N VAL A 75 -42.12 1.49 -12.11
CA VAL A 75 -41.29 0.87 -13.16
C VAL A 75 -40.03 1.70 -13.44
N ALA A 76 -40.14 3.04 -13.48
CA ALA A 76 -38.97 3.90 -13.68
C ALA A 76 -37.93 3.73 -12.56
N TYR A 77 -38.37 3.68 -11.30
CA TYR A 77 -37.50 3.43 -10.15
C TYR A 77 -36.88 2.02 -10.19
N LEU A 78 -37.65 1.00 -10.59
CA LEU A 78 -37.16 -0.37 -10.72
C LEU A 78 -36.09 -0.49 -11.81
N VAL A 79 -36.30 0.14 -12.98
CA VAL A 79 -35.31 0.16 -14.07
C VAL A 79 -34.05 0.92 -13.66
N ALA A 80 -34.20 2.07 -12.99
CA ALA A 80 -33.07 2.84 -12.47
C ALA A 80 -32.26 2.03 -11.44
N PHE A 81 -32.94 1.31 -10.54
CA PHE A 81 -32.29 0.41 -9.58
C PHE A 81 -31.45 -0.65 -10.29
N TRP A 82 -32.02 -1.38 -11.25
CA TRP A 82 -31.29 -2.43 -11.96
C TRP A 82 -30.12 -1.88 -12.76
N ALA A 83 -30.28 -0.73 -13.43
CA ALA A 83 -29.20 -0.09 -14.17
C ALA A 83 -28.01 0.26 -13.26
N LEU A 84 -28.27 0.88 -12.10
CA LEU A 84 -27.24 1.25 -11.14
C LEU A 84 -26.64 0.03 -10.43
N ALA A 85 -27.45 -0.96 -10.06
CA ALA A 85 -27.00 -2.17 -9.40
C ALA A 85 -26.07 -2.99 -10.30
N VAL A 86 -26.44 -3.20 -11.57
CA VAL A 86 -25.61 -3.93 -12.53
C VAL A 86 -24.30 -3.20 -12.80
N GLN A 87 -24.37 -1.90 -13.11
CA GLN A 87 -23.18 -1.11 -13.44
C GLN A 87 -22.23 -0.96 -12.25
N GLY A 88 -22.78 -0.74 -11.04
CA GLY A 88 -22.01 -0.69 -9.79
C GLY A 88 -21.33 -2.02 -9.49
N THR A 89 -22.05 -3.15 -9.66
CA THR A 89 -21.51 -4.50 -9.44
C THR A 89 -20.39 -4.83 -10.42
N ILE A 90 -20.56 -4.52 -11.71
CA ILE A 90 -19.50 -4.75 -12.72
C ILE A 90 -18.24 -3.96 -12.37
N SER A 91 -18.40 -2.68 -12.01
CA SER A 91 -17.28 -1.81 -11.62
C SER A 91 -16.56 -2.35 -10.38
N PHE A 92 -17.31 -2.83 -9.39
CA PHE A 92 -16.76 -3.43 -8.17
C PHE A 92 -15.99 -4.72 -8.47
N VAL A 93 -16.54 -5.61 -9.30
CA VAL A 93 -15.88 -6.87 -9.67
C VAL A 93 -14.59 -6.62 -10.46
N ARG A 94 -14.59 -5.66 -11.38
CA ARG A 94 -13.39 -5.29 -12.14
C ARG A 94 -12.27 -4.80 -11.22
N TRP A 95 -12.60 -3.87 -10.32
CA TRP A 95 -11.66 -3.37 -9.32
C TRP A 95 -11.13 -4.50 -8.42
N TRP A 96 -12.01 -5.38 -7.94
CA TRP A 96 -11.61 -6.48 -7.09
C TRP A 96 -10.62 -7.43 -7.79
N ARG A 97 -10.86 -7.69 -9.08
CA ARG A 97 -10.00 -8.55 -9.89
C ARG A 97 -8.63 -7.93 -10.13
N SER A 98 -8.54 -6.66 -10.51
CA SER A 98 -7.25 -6.04 -10.79
C SER A 98 -6.49 -5.69 -9.50
N ARG A 99 -7.16 -5.37 -8.39
CA ARG A 99 -6.54 -5.33 -7.05
C ARG A 99 -5.84 -6.64 -6.70
N ARG A 100 -6.52 -7.78 -6.88
CA ARG A 100 -5.90 -9.11 -6.65
C ARG A 100 -4.69 -9.37 -7.55
N SER A 101 -4.65 -8.82 -8.76
CA SER A 101 -3.51 -8.97 -9.66
C SER A 101 -2.28 -8.25 -9.12
N HIS A 102 -2.45 -7.00 -8.68
CA HIS A 102 -1.37 -6.22 -8.06
C HIS A 102 -0.90 -6.83 -6.73
N ASP A 103 -1.83 -7.31 -5.90
CA ASP A 103 -1.49 -7.97 -4.63
C ASP A 103 -0.63 -9.22 -4.87
N ARG A 104 -0.94 -10.01 -5.91
CA ARG A 104 -0.14 -11.19 -6.29
C ARG A 104 1.24 -10.81 -6.80
N LEU A 105 1.36 -9.74 -7.57
CA LEU A 105 2.65 -9.25 -8.05
C LEU A 105 3.53 -8.85 -6.87
N ILE A 106 2.99 -8.04 -5.94
CA ILE A 106 3.69 -7.62 -4.73
C ILE A 106 4.08 -8.82 -3.87
N GLU A 107 3.18 -9.78 -3.70
CA GLU A 107 3.46 -11.01 -2.95
C GLU A 107 4.57 -11.83 -3.62
N SER A 108 4.56 -11.93 -4.95
CA SER A 108 5.61 -12.64 -5.69
C SER A 108 6.99 -11.98 -5.54
N ILE A 109 7.05 -10.65 -5.46
CA ILE A 109 8.27 -9.89 -5.19
C ILE A 109 8.73 -10.12 -3.75
N ARG A 110 7.79 -10.11 -2.78
CA ARG A 110 8.09 -10.36 -1.36
C ARG A 110 8.54 -11.79 -1.09
N ALA A 111 7.94 -12.78 -1.76
CA ALA A 111 8.25 -14.19 -1.60
C ALA A 111 9.67 -14.57 -2.08
N ARG A 112 10.29 -13.75 -2.95
CA ARG A 112 11.71 -13.90 -3.34
C ARG A 112 12.66 -13.55 -2.20
N MET A 113 12.19 -12.87 -1.15
CA MET A 113 13.03 -12.52 -0.03
C MET A 113 13.34 -13.77 0.81
N PRO A 114 14.64 -14.14 0.99
CA PRO A 114 14.98 -15.21 1.90
C PRO A 114 14.60 -14.80 3.33
N VAL A 115 13.86 -15.66 4.03
CA VAL A 115 13.62 -15.53 5.47
C VAL A 115 14.99 -15.64 6.14
N ARG A 116 15.58 -14.50 6.52
CA ARG A 116 16.84 -14.48 7.24
C ARG A 116 16.58 -15.11 8.62
N PRO A 117 17.20 -16.26 8.98
CA PRO A 117 17.18 -16.70 10.36
C PRO A 117 17.90 -15.64 11.18
N VAL A 118 17.24 -15.08 12.18
CA VAL A 118 17.79 -14.08 13.08
C VAL A 118 18.76 -14.75 14.04
N MET A 119 19.85 -15.38 13.55
CA MET A 119 20.91 -15.93 14.41
C MET A 119 22.25 -16.00 13.67
N ALA A 120 23.21 -15.15 14.10
CA ALA A 120 24.58 -15.54 14.48
C ALA A 120 25.60 -14.37 14.46
N GLU A 121 25.38 -13.28 13.72
CA GLU A 121 26.45 -12.27 13.56
C GLU A 121 26.56 -11.26 14.72
N GLN A 122 25.47 -11.00 15.47
CA GLN A 122 25.54 -10.12 16.65
C GLN A 122 26.19 -10.79 17.88
N LEU A 123 26.22 -12.13 17.97
CA LEU A 123 26.84 -12.83 19.10
C LEU A 123 28.35 -13.01 18.92
N VAL A 124 28.85 -13.10 17.68
CA VAL A 124 30.30 -13.26 17.41
C VAL A 124 31.06 -11.97 17.75
N SER A 125 30.55 -10.80 17.38
CA SER A 125 31.22 -9.52 17.71
C SER A 125 31.25 -9.20 19.21
N ALA A 126 30.24 -9.63 19.97
CA ALA A 126 30.23 -9.46 21.43
C ALA A 126 31.20 -10.42 22.13
N SER A 127 31.37 -11.64 21.60
CA SER A 127 32.28 -12.62 22.20
C SER A 127 33.75 -12.38 21.87
N THR A 128 34.08 -11.77 20.72
CA THR A 128 35.47 -11.40 20.36
C THR A 128 36.02 -10.20 21.10
N LEU A 129 35.18 -9.39 21.75
CA LEU A 129 35.61 -8.24 22.56
C LEU A 129 35.78 -8.57 24.05
N THR A 130 35.50 -9.80 24.48
CA THR A 130 35.48 -10.20 25.91
C THR A 130 36.59 -11.19 26.30
N ASP A 131 37.61 -11.42 25.45
CA ASP A 131 38.80 -12.19 25.85
C ASP A 131 40.06 -11.31 25.96
N PRO A 132 40.33 -10.73 27.14
CA PRO A 132 41.67 -10.31 27.53
C PRO A 132 42.26 -11.32 28.53
N ALA A 133 42.60 -12.54 28.10
CA ALA A 133 43.39 -13.44 28.94
C ALA A 133 44.53 -14.14 28.18
N GLY A 134 45.73 -13.56 28.30
CA GLY A 134 46.94 -14.36 28.52
C GLY A 134 48.07 -14.27 27.49
N ARG A 135 49.10 -13.48 27.82
CA ARG A 135 50.50 -13.94 28.03
C ARG A 135 51.47 -12.76 28.02
N ALA A 136 51.98 -12.42 29.20
CA ALA A 136 53.26 -11.72 29.36
C ALA A 136 53.90 -12.18 30.68
N GLU A 137 54.61 -13.30 30.61
CA GLU A 137 55.81 -13.64 31.39
C GLU A 137 56.77 -14.28 30.37
N PRO A 138 58.08 -13.99 30.38
CA PRO A 138 58.97 -14.24 31.52
C PRO A 138 59.82 -13.06 32.00
#